data_AF-A0AAD8DLK1-F1
#
_entry.id   AF-A0AAD8DLK1-F1
#
_cell.length_a   1.000
_cell.length_b   1.000
_cell.length_c   1.000
_cell.angle_alpha   90.00
_cell.angle_beta   90.00
_cell.angle_gamma   90.00
#
_symmetry.space_group_name_H-M   'P 1'
#
loop_
_entity.id
_entity.type
_entity.pdbx_description
1 polymer ?
#
loop_
_entity_poly.entity_id
_entity_poly.type
_entity_poly.pdbx_seq_one_letter_code
_entity_poly.pdbx_strand_id
1 'polypeptide(L)'
;MFVVPKDQHDELRVCNNQRNTLQMSRRNLRQKPRISYYEPEEPSLDEYIFCDECADFVYEYCAIHGPLLVIPDDKPPSVSPFPAYVPRAALTIPHVFLHLAPSIIPGAGVGVFSTLTLPRGVRFGPYCGVRTQHVDSMYCWQIYSRSHKRSHVVDAADGDRSNWMRYVNCARNWREQNLIAYQYQGQLYYRTIKIIPRFTELLVFYGSEFASALHIDLGKYNAPPGYAQKFGNVLFNGSLRYFLGFTWSLVHAKILKQETAMPWL
;
A
#
# COMPACT_ATOMS: atom_id res chain seq x y z
N MET A 1 -74.49 -39.69 8.37
CA MET A 1 -75.72 -39.56 7.53
C MET A 1 -76.77 -38.90 8.39
N PHE A 2 -77.33 -37.72 8.10
CA PHE A 2 -77.22 -36.79 6.95
C PHE A 2 -77.28 -35.33 7.51
N VAL A 3 -76.41 -34.39 7.09
CA VAL A 3 -76.56 -33.33 6.05
C VAL A 3 -76.94 -31.94 6.59
N VAL A 4 -76.45 -30.91 5.90
CA VAL A 4 -76.39 -29.46 6.21
C VAL A 4 -77.42 -28.68 5.36
N PRO A 5 -77.85 -27.46 5.77
CA PRO A 5 -77.63 -26.26 4.91
C PRO A 5 -77.07 -25.05 5.73
N LYS A 6 -76.08 -24.25 5.29
CA LYS A 6 -75.99 -23.31 4.13
C LYS A 6 -77.02 -22.18 4.22
N ASP A 7 -76.64 -20.92 4.51
CA ASP A 7 -76.14 -19.85 3.60
C ASP A 7 -77.12 -18.64 3.78
N GLN A 8 -76.81 -17.34 3.68
CA GLN A 8 -75.55 -16.57 3.55
C GLN A 8 -75.78 -15.05 3.86
N HIS A 9 -74.72 -14.23 3.74
CA HIS A 9 -74.66 -12.76 3.54
C HIS A 9 -74.55 -11.75 4.70
N ASP A 10 -73.60 -10.83 4.47
CA ASP A 10 -73.01 -9.81 5.33
C ASP A 10 -73.26 -8.39 4.76
N GLU A 11 -72.78 -7.36 5.47
CA GLU A 11 -72.75 -5.92 5.12
C GLU A 11 -74.05 -5.09 5.18
N LEU A 12 -74.07 -4.08 6.06
CA LEU A 12 -73.91 -2.66 5.66
C LEU A 12 -73.77 -1.72 6.88
N ARG A 13 -73.14 -0.55 6.66
CA ARG A 13 -72.69 0.40 7.70
C ARG A 13 -73.79 1.36 8.15
N VAL A 14 -73.91 1.64 9.45
CA VAL A 14 -74.32 2.97 9.98
C VAL A 14 -73.53 3.31 11.24
N CYS A 15 -73.04 4.55 11.32
CA CYS A 15 -72.39 5.12 12.51
C CYS A 15 -73.39 5.91 13.34
N ASN A 16 -73.41 5.71 14.66
CA ASN A 16 -73.57 6.79 15.63
C ASN A 16 -73.38 6.25 17.06
N ASN A 17 -72.33 6.70 17.74
CA ASN A 17 -72.33 6.69 19.20
C ASN A 17 -71.88 8.06 19.72
N GLN A 18 -72.62 8.55 20.71
CA GLN A 18 -72.61 9.96 21.08
C GLN A 18 -71.32 10.36 21.82
N ARG A 19 -70.92 11.62 21.64
CA ARG A 19 -69.70 12.18 22.24
C ARG A 19 -69.87 12.29 23.77
N ASN A 20 -69.20 11.44 24.53
CA ASN A 20 -68.85 11.73 25.92
C ASN A 20 -67.36 12.08 26.00
N THR A 21 -67.07 13.37 26.16
CA THR A 21 -65.71 13.90 26.32
C THR A 21 -65.17 13.61 27.72
N LEU A 22 -64.48 12.48 27.87
CA LEU A 22 -63.55 12.29 28.99
C LEU A 22 -62.18 12.84 28.60
N GLN A 23 -61.77 13.93 29.24
CA GLN A 23 -60.43 14.50 29.08
C GLN A 23 -59.37 13.52 29.62
N MET A 24 -58.73 12.75 28.74
CA MET A 24 -57.53 12.03 29.11
C MET A 24 -56.37 13.02 29.29
N SER A 25 -55.90 13.15 30.52
CA SER A 25 -54.69 13.89 30.88
C SER A 25 -53.52 13.45 29.99
N ARG A 26 -53.01 14.39 29.17
CA ARG A 26 -51.79 14.17 28.39
C ARG A 26 -50.62 14.12 29.37
N ARG A 27 -50.13 12.91 29.66
CA ARG A 27 -48.84 12.73 30.33
C ARG A 27 -47.76 13.36 29.46
N ASN A 28 -47.25 14.52 29.87
CA ASN A 28 -46.10 15.15 29.24
C ASN A 28 -44.87 14.25 29.44
N LEU A 29 -44.56 13.44 28.43
CA LEU A 29 -43.30 12.70 28.38
C LEU A 29 -42.16 13.73 28.45
N ARG A 30 -41.33 13.63 29.49
CA ARG A 30 -40.16 14.49 29.66
C ARG A 30 -39.29 14.35 28.41
N GLN A 31 -39.18 15.43 27.63
CA GLN A 31 -38.37 15.43 26.41
C GLN A 31 -36.92 15.15 26.81
N LYS A 32 -36.46 13.92 26.55
CA LYS A 32 -35.08 13.51 26.79
C LYS A 32 -34.24 14.17 25.69
N PRO A 33 -33.21 14.96 26.02
CA PRO A 33 -32.38 15.58 25.00
C PRO A 33 -31.80 14.49 24.09
N ARG A 34 -31.82 14.74 22.79
CA ARG A 34 -31.34 13.79 21.79
C ARG A 34 -29.81 13.76 21.88
N ILE A 35 -29.28 12.76 22.58
CA ILE A 35 -27.83 12.52 22.66
C ILE A 35 -27.38 12.10 21.26
N SER A 36 -26.71 13.01 20.56
CA SER A 36 -26.00 12.69 19.34
C SER A 36 -24.63 12.14 19.73
N TYR A 37 -24.46 10.83 19.63
CA TYR A 37 -23.14 10.24 19.72
C TYR A 37 -22.36 10.65 18.47
N TYR A 38 -21.17 11.24 18.66
CA TYR A 38 -20.22 11.43 17.58
C TYR A 38 -19.48 10.10 17.41
N GLU A 39 -19.76 9.41 16.31
CA GLU A 39 -18.93 8.30 15.86
C GLU A 39 -17.76 8.91 15.06
N PRO A 40 -16.50 8.74 15.49
CA PRO A 40 -15.35 9.14 14.69
C PRO A 40 -15.34 8.36 13.39
N GLU A 41 -14.94 8.99 12.29
CA GLU A 41 -14.68 8.27 11.04
C GLU A 41 -13.57 7.23 11.28
N GLU A 42 -13.84 5.95 10.98
CA GLU A 42 -12.82 4.91 11.12
C GLU A 42 -11.63 5.25 10.21
N PRO A 43 -10.39 5.33 10.74
CA PRO A 43 -9.22 5.66 9.95
C PRO A 43 -9.04 4.66 8.80
N SER A 44 -8.67 5.16 7.62
CA SER A 44 -8.42 4.26 6.50
C SER A 44 -7.23 3.36 6.78
N LEU A 45 -7.20 2.13 6.22
CA LEU A 45 -6.09 1.18 6.43
C LEU A 45 -4.71 1.75 6.00
N ASP A 46 -4.72 2.78 5.14
CA ASP A 46 -3.57 3.55 4.68
C ASP A 46 -3.03 4.57 5.72
N GLU A 47 -3.68 4.71 6.88
CA GLU A 47 -3.23 5.55 8.00
C GLU A 47 -2.58 4.73 9.13
N TYR A 48 -2.53 3.40 8.98
CA TYR A 48 -1.86 2.50 9.91
C TYR A 48 -0.43 2.20 9.46
N ILE A 49 0.44 1.97 10.43
CA ILE A 49 1.83 1.54 10.27
C ILE A 49 1.99 0.20 10.98
N PHE A 50 2.73 -0.73 10.38
CA PHE A 50 3.00 -2.01 11.01
C PHE A 50 4.16 -1.90 12.03
N CYS A 51 3.88 -2.25 13.29
CA CYS A 51 4.90 -2.39 14.32
C CYS A 51 5.55 -3.78 14.24
N ASP A 52 6.82 -3.81 13.89
CA ASP A 52 7.62 -5.02 13.68
C ASP A 52 7.82 -5.88 14.93
N GLU A 53 7.74 -5.29 16.13
CA GLU A 53 7.97 -5.95 17.42
C GLU A 53 6.64 -6.41 18.06
N CYS A 54 5.55 -5.65 17.91
CA CYS A 54 4.20 -6.13 18.28
C CYS A 54 3.62 -7.11 17.25
N ALA A 55 4.15 -7.15 16.04
CA ALA A 55 3.60 -7.82 14.87
C ALA A 55 2.14 -7.40 14.52
N ASP A 56 1.83 -6.13 14.74
CA ASP A 56 0.46 -5.58 14.63
C ASP A 56 0.43 -4.18 14.00
N PHE A 57 -0.73 -3.76 13.50
CA PHE A 57 -0.96 -2.44 12.92
C PHE A 57 -1.31 -1.40 14.00
N VAL A 58 -0.61 -0.27 13.97
CA VAL A 58 -0.78 0.84 14.90
C VAL A 58 -1.07 2.13 14.15
N TYR A 59 -1.94 2.97 14.70
CA TYR A 59 -2.24 4.29 14.15
C TYR A 59 -1.10 5.26 14.48
N GLU A 60 -0.52 5.92 13.47
CA GLU A 60 0.64 6.83 13.53
C GLU A 60 1.97 6.27 14.09
N TYR A 61 1.97 5.68 15.28
CA TYR A 61 3.15 5.14 15.97
C TYR A 61 2.76 4.04 16.98
N CYS A 62 3.74 3.23 17.39
CA CYS A 62 3.51 2.22 18.42
C CYS A 62 3.58 2.85 19.82
N ALA A 63 2.56 2.65 20.66
CA ALA A 63 2.57 3.14 22.03
C ALA A 63 3.68 2.52 22.91
N ILE A 64 4.19 1.34 22.54
CA ILE A 64 5.25 0.62 23.28
C ILE A 64 6.64 0.93 22.70
N HIS A 65 6.76 0.90 21.37
CA HIS A 65 8.04 0.97 20.65
C HIS A 65 8.33 2.33 20.01
N GLY A 66 7.41 3.29 20.12
CA GLY A 66 7.51 4.62 19.53
C GLY A 66 7.25 4.67 18.02
N PRO A 67 7.57 5.80 17.37
CA PRO A 67 7.49 5.96 15.92
C PRO A 67 8.64 5.22 15.20
N LEU A 68 8.41 4.82 13.95
CA LEU A 68 9.50 4.31 13.09
C LEU A 68 10.57 5.40 12.89
N LEU A 69 11.84 5.03 13.01
CA LEU A 69 12.97 5.89 12.64
C LEU A 69 12.87 6.25 11.16
N VAL A 70 12.80 7.55 10.84
CA VAL A 70 12.76 8.05 9.46
C VAL A 70 14.14 8.59 9.09
N ILE A 71 14.69 8.13 7.97
CA ILE A 71 15.86 8.76 7.33
C ILE A 71 15.33 9.61 6.17
N PRO A 72 15.42 10.95 6.26
CA PRO A 72 14.94 11.83 5.20
C PRO A 72 15.88 11.81 3.99
N ASP A 73 15.32 12.02 2.80
CA ASP A 73 16.08 12.34 1.59
C ASP A 73 16.97 13.56 1.79
N ASP A 74 18.19 13.51 1.22
CA ASP A 74 19.05 14.68 1.17
C ASP A 74 18.47 15.74 0.23
N LYS A 75 18.66 17.00 0.60
CA LYS A 75 18.26 18.13 -0.23
C LYS A 75 19.33 18.34 -1.31
N PRO A 76 19.02 18.10 -2.59
CA PRO A 76 20.00 18.34 -3.64
C PRO A 76 20.30 19.84 -3.71
N PRO A 77 21.56 20.23 -3.97
CA PRO A 77 21.93 21.64 -4.06
C PRO A 77 21.23 22.30 -5.27
N SER A 78 20.99 23.61 -5.18
CA SER A 78 20.39 24.40 -6.28
C SER A 78 21.25 24.42 -7.54
N VAL A 79 22.55 24.19 -7.41
CA VAL A 79 23.51 23.96 -8.49
C VAL A 79 24.20 22.63 -8.20
N SER A 80 24.06 21.66 -9.10
CA SER A 80 24.75 20.37 -8.98
C SER A 80 26.27 20.56 -9.11
N PRO A 81 27.10 20.04 -8.18
CA PRO A 81 28.55 19.95 -8.37
C PRO A 81 28.94 18.80 -9.32
N PHE A 82 27.98 17.97 -9.73
CA PHE A 82 28.18 16.85 -10.65
C PHE A 82 27.75 17.21 -12.08
N PRO A 83 28.30 16.54 -13.11
CA PRO A 83 27.92 16.77 -14.50
C PRO A 83 26.42 16.57 -14.77
N ALA A 84 25.90 17.25 -15.80
CA ALA A 84 24.47 17.24 -16.14
C ALA A 84 23.89 15.85 -16.53
N TYR A 85 24.72 14.83 -16.76
CA TYR A 85 24.24 13.46 -16.97
C TYR A 85 23.91 12.72 -15.65
N VAL A 86 24.29 13.26 -14.49
CA VAL A 86 23.97 12.69 -13.17
C VAL A 86 22.56 13.15 -12.79
N PRO A 87 21.55 12.27 -12.73
CA PRO A 87 20.17 12.69 -12.51
C PRO A 87 19.96 13.21 -11.09
N ARG A 88 19.06 14.18 -10.91
CA ARG A 88 18.75 14.77 -9.58
C ARG A 88 18.38 13.71 -8.54
N ALA A 89 17.76 12.59 -8.94
CA ALA A 89 17.44 11.47 -8.05
C ALA A 89 18.68 10.87 -7.35
N ALA A 90 19.85 10.84 -8.00
CA ALA A 90 21.08 10.35 -7.38
C ALA A 90 21.59 11.29 -6.28
N LEU A 91 21.21 12.58 -6.33
CA LEU A 91 21.64 13.62 -5.40
C LEU A 91 20.76 13.72 -4.14
N THR A 92 19.68 12.91 -4.03
CA THR A 92 18.84 12.88 -2.83
C THR A 92 19.09 11.68 -1.93
N ILE A 93 20.06 10.84 -2.27
CA ILE A 93 20.45 9.70 -1.45
C ILE A 93 21.00 10.18 -0.09
N PRO A 94 20.49 9.70 1.06
CA PRO A 94 20.97 10.08 2.39
C PRO A 94 22.43 9.63 2.62
N HIS A 95 23.41 10.45 2.22
CA HIS A 95 24.80 10.04 2.04
C HIS A 95 25.49 9.54 3.32
N VAL A 96 25.04 10.01 4.48
CA VAL A 96 25.49 9.55 5.81
C VAL A 96 25.17 8.07 6.04
N PHE A 97 24.06 7.58 5.49
CA PHE A 97 23.51 6.25 5.77
C PHE A 97 23.60 5.30 4.58
N LEU A 98 23.60 5.82 3.35
CA LEU A 98 23.49 5.09 2.10
C LEU A 98 24.45 5.63 1.03
N HIS A 99 24.81 4.82 0.05
CA HIS A 99 25.54 5.24 -1.16
C HIS A 99 25.08 4.44 -2.38
N LEU A 100 25.35 4.97 -3.58
CA LEU A 100 25.14 4.28 -4.85
C LEU A 100 26.42 3.54 -5.27
N ALA A 101 26.28 2.31 -5.75
CA ALA A 101 27.37 1.50 -6.31
C ALA A 101 26.81 0.51 -7.36
N PRO A 102 27.65 -0.14 -8.18
CA PRO A 102 27.19 -1.25 -9.03
C PRO A 102 26.52 -2.35 -8.19
N SER A 103 25.35 -2.82 -8.63
CA SER A 103 24.59 -3.87 -7.93
C SER A 103 25.35 -5.21 -7.91
N ILE A 104 25.12 -6.02 -6.86
CA ILE A 104 25.58 -7.42 -6.81
C ILE A 104 24.73 -8.34 -7.70
N ILE A 105 23.63 -7.83 -8.26
CA ILE A 105 22.76 -8.53 -9.20
C ILE A 105 23.30 -8.33 -10.63
N PRO A 106 23.73 -9.39 -11.33
CA PRO A 106 24.24 -9.27 -12.69
C PRO A 106 23.21 -8.61 -13.63
N GLY A 107 23.64 -7.58 -14.35
CA GLY A 107 22.79 -6.85 -15.30
C GLY A 107 21.84 -5.80 -14.70
N ALA A 108 21.71 -5.70 -13.37
CA ALA A 108 20.80 -4.73 -12.74
C ALA A 108 21.31 -3.27 -12.75
N GLY A 109 22.58 -3.04 -13.10
CA GLY A 109 23.17 -1.71 -13.15
C GLY A 109 23.55 -1.18 -11.77
N VAL A 110 22.93 -0.08 -11.34
CA VAL A 110 23.23 0.58 -10.06
C VAL A 110 22.31 0.04 -8.96
N GLY A 111 22.87 -0.17 -7.77
CA GLY A 111 22.16 -0.50 -6.54
C GLY A 111 22.40 0.53 -5.44
N VAL A 112 21.59 0.46 -4.37
CA VAL A 112 21.75 1.27 -3.15
C VAL A 112 22.35 0.40 -2.06
N PHE A 113 23.40 0.87 -1.40
CA PHE A 113 24.14 0.13 -0.38
C PHE A 113 24.18 0.91 0.93
N SER A 114 24.22 0.20 2.05
CA SER A 114 24.33 0.80 3.38
C SER A 114 25.76 1.29 3.67
N THR A 115 25.89 2.54 4.13
CA THR A 115 27.15 3.13 4.62
C THR A 115 27.37 2.84 6.12
N LEU A 116 26.29 2.57 6.85
CA LEU A 116 26.26 2.20 8.27
C LEU A 116 25.34 0.98 8.47
N THR A 117 25.41 0.33 9.64
CA THR A 117 24.42 -0.70 9.99
C THR A 117 23.07 -0.04 10.28
N LEU A 118 22.02 -0.43 9.55
CA LEU A 118 20.66 0.08 9.74
C LEU A 118 19.87 -0.89 10.64
N PRO A 119 19.14 -0.42 11.67
CA PRO A 119 18.26 -1.26 12.45
C PRO A 119 17.05 -1.75 11.62
N ARG A 120 16.25 -2.66 12.19
CA ARG A 120 14.91 -3.00 11.67
C ARG A 120 13.95 -1.81 11.89
N GLY A 121 12.92 -1.67 11.06
CA GLY A 121 11.92 -0.60 11.18
C GLY A 121 12.33 0.79 10.67
N VAL A 122 13.51 0.97 10.06
CA VAL A 122 13.89 2.25 9.42
C VAL A 122 12.99 2.51 8.21
N ARG A 123 12.40 3.70 8.13
CA ARG A 123 11.53 4.17 7.05
C ARG A 123 12.28 5.10 6.10
N PHE A 124 12.05 4.91 4.81
CA PHE A 124 12.56 5.71 3.69
C PHE A 124 11.41 6.21 2.80
N GLY A 125 11.55 7.42 2.27
CA GLY A 125 10.63 8.00 1.29
C GLY A 125 9.89 9.25 1.76
N PRO A 126 8.85 9.69 1.03
CA PRO A 126 8.13 8.91 0.02
C PRO A 126 8.90 8.66 -1.29
N TYR A 127 8.52 7.59 -2.00
CA TYR A 127 9.00 7.30 -3.35
C TYR A 127 8.52 8.38 -4.32
N CYS A 128 9.45 9.07 -4.98
CA CYS A 128 9.15 10.21 -5.84
C CYS A 128 9.21 9.84 -7.33
N GLY A 129 8.27 10.37 -8.10
CA GLY A 129 8.18 10.18 -9.55
C GLY A 129 7.03 10.98 -10.16
N VAL A 130 6.84 10.81 -11.47
CA VAL A 130 5.74 11.42 -12.22
C VAL A 130 4.44 10.70 -11.91
N ARG A 131 3.41 11.44 -11.46
CA ARG A 131 2.07 10.89 -11.28
C ARG A 131 1.39 10.68 -12.65
N THR A 132 1.03 9.44 -12.96
CA THR A 132 0.40 9.01 -14.21
C THR A 132 -0.75 8.03 -13.95
N GLN A 133 -1.51 7.67 -14.99
CA GLN A 133 -2.53 6.61 -14.96
C GLN A 133 -2.10 5.35 -15.75
N HIS A 134 -0.98 5.42 -16.45
CA HIS A 134 -0.41 4.34 -17.24
C HIS A 134 0.73 3.66 -16.49
N VAL A 135 1.25 2.56 -17.02
CA VAL A 135 2.37 1.81 -16.42
C VAL A 135 3.37 1.56 -17.54
N ASP A 136 4.18 2.58 -17.80
CA ASP A 136 4.99 2.68 -19.02
C ASP A 136 6.47 2.32 -18.78
N SER A 137 6.86 2.07 -17.53
CA SER A 137 8.24 1.80 -17.12
C SER A 137 8.37 0.71 -16.04
N MET A 138 9.60 0.25 -15.81
CA MET A 138 9.95 -0.66 -14.71
C MET A 138 10.05 0.04 -13.34
N TYR A 139 9.94 1.37 -13.29
CA TYR A 139 10.06 2.20 -12.09
C TYR A 139 8.70 2.64 -11.53
N CYS A 140 7.61 2.02 -11.99
CA CYS A 140 6.25 2.36 -11.64
C CYS A 140 5.75 1.66 -10.36
N TRP A 141 5.24 2.44 -9.42
CA TRP A 141 4.45 1.94 -8.28
C TRP A 141 3.01 2.42 -8.35
N GLN A 142 2.06 1.51 -8.17
CA GLN A 142 0.64 1.83 -8.19
C GLN A 142 0.14 2.17 -6.78
N ILE A 143 -0.67 3.23 -6.68
CA ILE A 143 -1.24 3.74 -5.42
C ILE A 143 -2.75 3.50 -5.43
N TYR A 144 -3.30 3.14 -4.27
CA TYR A 144 -4.72 2.86 -4.07
C TYR A 144 -5.39 3.98 -3.28
N SER A 145 -6.67 4.20 -3.55
CA SER A 145 -7.53 5.06 -2.75
C SER A 145 -7.87 4.40 -1.41
N ARG A 146 -8.38 5.21 -0.46
CA ARG A 146 -9.06 4.72 0.76
C ARG A 146 -10.16 3.68 0.50
N SER A 147 -10.73 3.66 -0.70
CA SER A 147 -11.74 2.69 -1.15
C SER A 147 -11.17 1.45 -1.86
N HIS A 148 -9.86 1.18 -1.71
CA HIS A 148 -9.12 0.05 -2.31
C HIS A 148 -9.23 -0.04 -3.84
N LYS A 149 -9.50 1.09 -4.51
CA LYS A 149 -9.49 1.20 -5.98
C LYS A 149 -8.16 1.80 -6.43
N ARG A 150 -7.70 1.45 -7.63
CA ARG A 150 -6.53 2.08 -8.26
C ARG A 150 -6.76 3.60 -8.33
N SER A 151 -5.86 4.37 -7.71
CA SER A 151 -5.91 5.84 -7.68
C SER A 151 -5.06 6.44 -8.80
N HIS A 152 -3.80 6.04 -8.85
CA HIS A 152 -2.79 6.51 -9.80
C HIS A 152 -1.55 5.61 -9.76
N VAL A 153 -0.55 5.97 -10.55
CA VAL A 153 0.79 5.38 -10.58
C VAL A 153 1.81 6.49 -10.36
N VAL A 154 2.88 6.19 -9.64
CA VAL A 154 4.08 7.01 -9.50
C VAL A 154 5.18 6.36 -10.33
N ASP A 155 5.64 7.02 -11.39
CA ASP A 155 6.68 6.55 -12.30
C ASP A 155 7.99 7.30 -12.08
N ALA A 156 9.02 6.61 -11.60
CA ALA A 156 10.36 7.18 -11.37
C ALA A 156 11.34 6.98 -12.54
N ALA A 157 10.86 6.67 -13.75
CA ALA A 157 11.71 6.57 -14.94
C ALA A 157 12.52 7.85 -15.19
N ASP A 158 11.87 9.00 -15.11
CA ASP A 158 12.51 10.32 -15.18
C ASP A 158 13.39 10.54 -13.93
N GLY A 159 14.71 10.49 -14.13
CA GLY A 159 15.71 10.64 -13.07
C GLY A 159 15.80 12.05 -12.48
N ASP A 160 15.23 13.08 -13.13
CA ASP A 160 15.21 14.44 -12.60
C ASP A 160 13.93 14.76 -11.81
N ARG A 161 12.86 13.99 -12.07
CA ARG A 161 11.57 14.09 -11.37
C ARG A 161 11.33 13.00 -10.32
N SER A 162 12.37 12.31 -9.90
CA SER A 162 12.33 11.21 -8.92
C SER A 162 13.37 11.36 -7.80
N ASN A 163 13.47 10.35 -6.93
CA ASN A 163 14.46 10.27 -5.86
C ASN A 163 15.27 8.96 -5.87
N TRP A 164 16.29 8.88 -5.00
CA TRP A 164 17.24 7.78 -4.92
C TRP A 164 16.61 6.39 -4.79
N MET A 165 15.39 6.29 -4.26
CA MET A 165 14.66 5.02 -4.11
C MET A 165 14.46 4.28 -5.44
N ARG A 166 14.51 4.98 -6.58
CA ARG A 166 14.48 4.37 -7.92
C ARG A 166 15.64 3.40 -8.20
N TYR A 167 16.75 3.49 -7.47
CA TYR A 167 17.95 2.65 -7.63
C TYR A 167 17.95 1.43 -6.67
N VAL A 168 16.90 1.23 -5.87
CA VAL A 168 16.77 0.07 -4.98
C VAL A 168 16.31 -1.13 -5.80
N ASN A 169 17.16 -2.15 -5.94
CA ASN A 169 16.89 -3.29 -6.82
C ASN A 169 15.87 -4.30 -6.26
N CYS A 170 15.32 -5.12 -7.16
CA CYS A 170 14.40 -6.19 -6.83
C CYS A 170 15.15 -7.35 -6.15
N ALA A 171 14.70 -7.74 -4.96
CA ALA A 171 15.15 -8.97 -4.32
C ALA A 171 14.75 -10.20 -5.17
N ARG A 172 15.66 -11.15 -5.34
CA ARG A 172 15.46 -12.39 -6.12
C ARG A 172 15.01 -13.58 -5.27
N ASN A 173 15.11 -13.45 -3.95
CA ASN A 173 14.65 -14.44 -2.98
C ASN A 173 14.39 -13.77 -1.61
N TRP A 174 13.63 -14.44 -0.75
CA TRP A 174 13.25 -13.91 0.56
C TRP A 174 14.44 -13.72 1.52
N ARG A 175 15.55 -14.45 1.35
CA ARG A 175 16.72 -14.36 2.25
C ARG A 175 17.49 -13.06 2.06
N GLU A 176 17.65 -12.62 0.82
CA GLU A 176 18.32 -11.34 0.51
C GLU A 176 17.39 -10.13 0.65
N GLN A 177 16.07 -10.29 0.44
CA GLN A 177 15.10 -9.20 0.65
C GLN A 177 15.23 -8.60 2.05
N ASN A 178 15.57 -7.33 2.15
CA ASN A 178 15.76 -6.61 3.41
C ASN A 178 14.91 -5.34 3.55
N LEU A 179 14.21 -4.96 2.48
CA LEU A 179 13.16 -3.95 2.47
C LEU A 179 11.78 -4.54 2.16
N ILE A 180 10.74 -3.85 2.59
CA ILE A 180 9.36 -4.00 2.12
C ILE A 180 8.82 -2.64 1.66
N ALA A 181 8.07 -2.63 0.56
CA ALA A 181 7.30 -1.48 0.11
C ALA A 181 5.90 -1.50 0.71
N TYR A 182 5.43 -0.34 1.18
CA TYR A 182 4.08 -0.20 1.75
C TYR A 182 3.50 1.18 1.44
N GLN A 183 2.17 1.27 1.40
CA GLN A 183 1.47 2.54 1.27
C GLN A 183 1.24 3.13 2.67
N TYR A 184 1.38 4.45 2.78
CA TYR A 184 0.97 5.23 3.94
C TYR A 184 0.54 6.62 3.50
N GLN A 185 -0.62 7.10 3.93
CA GLN A 185 -1.18 8.42 3.63
C GLN A 185 -1.15 8.78 2.13
N GLY A 186 -1.53 7.83 1.27
CA GLY A 186 -1.59 7.99 -0.18
C GLY A 186 -0.24 8.04 -0.90
N GLN A 187 0.85 7.70 -0.20
CA GLN A 187 2.22 7.70 -0.73
C GLN A 187 2.88 6.34 -0.49
N LEU A 188 3.91 6.01 -1.27
CA LEU A 188 4.70 4.78 -1.10
C LEU A 188 5.96 5.04 -0.25
N TYR A 189 6.24 4.17 0.70
CA TYR A 189 7.45 4.17 1.51
C TYR A 189 8.11 2.79 1.48
N TYR A 190 9.43 2.76 1.72
CA TYR A 190 10.15 1.51 2.01
C TYR A 190 10.47 1.45 3.50
N ARG A 191 10.44 0.27 4.10
CA ARG A 191 10.95 0.03 5.46
C ARG A 191 11.84 -1.20 5.56
N THR A 192 12.87 -1.14 6.39
CA THR A 192 13.78 -2.27 6.65
C THR A 192 13.09 -3.34 7.48
N ILE A 193 13.03 -4.59 6.99
CA ILE A 193 12.36 -5.71 7.68
C ILE A 193 13.29 -6.53 8.58
N LYS A 194 14.59 -6.22 8.57
CA LYS A 194 15.64 -6.78 9.43
C LYS A 194 16.79 -5.78 9.55
N ILE A 195 17.72 -6.04 10.47
CA ILE A 195 18.98 -5.31 10.55
C ILE A 195 19.73 -5.49 9.22
N ILE A 196 20.18 -4.38 8.63
CA ILE A 196 20.99 -4.37 7.41
C ILE A 196 22.43 -4.02 7.81
N PRO A 197 23.38 -4.97 7.78
CA PRO A 197 24.78 -4.67 8.06
C PRO A 197 25.33 -3.61 7.09
N ARG A 198 26.36 -2.87 7.52
CA ARG A 198 27.12 -1.98 6.63
C ARG A 198 27.60 -2.70 5.36
N PHE A 199 27.62 -1.99 4.23
CA PHE A 199 27.98 -2.47 2.88
C PHE A 199 27.09 -3.59 2.33
N THR A 200 25.82 -3.63 2.76
CA THR A 200 24.82 -4.56 2.21
C THR A 200 23.92 -3.81 1.23
N GLU A 201 23.61 -4.42 0.08
CA GLU A 201 22.66 -3.85 -0.88
C GLU A 201 21.24 -3.85 -0.31
N LEU A 202 20.53 -2.75 -0.49
CA LEU A 202 19.12 -2.60 -0.15
C LEU A 202 18.28 -3.22 -1.27
N LEU A 203 17.49 -4.24 -0.94
CA LEU A 203 16.71 -5.05 -1.87
C LEU A 203 15.26 -5.17 -1.40
N VAL A 204 14.33 -4.70 -2.24
CA VAL A 204 12.88 -4.72 -1.99
C VAL A 204 12.19 -5.69 -2.95
N PHE A 205 11.09 -6.32 -2.54
CA PHE A 205 10.32 -7.17 -3.45
C PHE A 205 9.25 -6.35 -4.18
N TYR A 206 9.26 -6.37 -5.52
CA TYR A 206 8.34 -5.56 -6.33
C TYR A 206 6.98 -6.23 -6.55
N GLY A 207 6.88 -7.54 -6.34
CA GLY A 207 5.70 -8.36 -6.63
C GLY A 207 5.99 -9.52 -7.59
N SER A 208 5.09 -10.49 -7.62
CA SER A 208 5.22 -11.77 -8.35
C SER A 208 5.23 -11.60 -9.87
N GLU A 209 4.50 -10.62 -10.36
CA GLU A 209 4.33 -10.25 -11.75
C GLU A 209 5.65 -9.69 -12.31
N PHE A 210 6.30 -8.81 -11.53
CA PHE A 210 7.61 -8.26 -11.86
C PHE A 210 8.72 -9.30 -11.70
N ALA A 211 8.65 -10.15 -10.68
CA ALA A 211 9.56 -11.29 -10.53
C ALA A 211 9.50 -12.22 -11.76
N SER A 212 8.30 -12.50 -12.28
CA SER A 212 8.13 -13.30 -13.50
C SER A 212 8.76 -12.63 -14.73
N ALA A 213 8.64 -11.31 -14.86
CA ALA A 213 9.26 -10.54 -15.94
C ALA A 213 10.81 -10.51 -15.86
N LEU A 214 11.37 -10.45 -14.65
CA LEU A 214 12.82 -10.55 -14.41
C LEU A 214 13.38 -11.98 -14.46
N HIS A 215 12.58 -12.98 -14.85
CA HIS A 215 12.93 -14.40 -14.77
C HIS A 215 13.38 -14.85 -13.35
N ILE A 216 12.89 -14.17 -12.31
CA ILE A 216 13.07 -14.57 -10.92
C ILE A 216 12.16 -15.76 -10.66
N ASP A 217 12.79 -16.90 -10.37
CA ASP A 217 12.16 -18.15 -9.99
C ASP A 217 11.36 -17.97 -8.68
N LEU A 218 10.03 -17.88 -8.81
CA LEU A 218 9.10 -17.75 -7.68
C LEU A 218 9.18 -18.95 -6.71
N GLY A 219 9.65 -20.12 -7.16
CA GLY A 219 9.95 -21.26 -6.30
C GLY A 219 11.16 -21.04 -5.39
N LYS A 220 12.08 -20.13 -5.72
CA LYS A 220 13.12 -19.63 -4.80
C LYS A 220 12.61 -18.53 -3.87
N TYR A 221 11.48 -17.93 -4.24
CA TYR A 221 10.67 -17.08 -3.36
C TYR A 221 9.74 -17.86 -2.41
N ASN A 222 9.92 -19.19 -2.29
CA ASN A 222 9.38 -20.05 -1.22
C ASN A 222 9.88 -19.60 0.16
N ALA A 223 9.37 -18.48 0.62
CA ALA A 223 9.43 -18.06 2.00
C ALA A 223 8.54 -18.99 2.85
N PRO A 224 8.86 -19.21 4.13
CA PRO A 224 7.98 -19.99 5.01
C PRO A 224 6.54 -19.46 5.00
N PRO A 225 5.51 -20.32 5.12
CA PRO A 225 4.15 -19.86 5.40
C PRO A 225 4.16 -18.90 6.59
N GLY A 226 3.51 -17.73 6.46
CA GLY A 226 3.57 -16.66 7.46
C GLY A 226 4.64 -15.59 7.22
N TYR A 227 5.61 -15.78 6.32
CA TYR A 227 6.74 -14.84 6.15
C TYR A 227 6.30 -13.43 5.75
N ALA A 228 5.39 -13.30 4.78
CA ALA A 228 4.88 -11.99 4.38
C ALA A 228 4.01 -11.36 5.50
N GLN A 229 3.26 -12.19 6.24
CA GLN A 229 2.37 -11.78 7.31
C GLN A 229 3.16 -11.21 8.50
N LYS A 230 4.34 -11.76 8.79
CA LYS A 230 5.28 -11.29 9.82
C LYS A 230 5.71 -9.81 9.67
N PHE A 231 5.56 -9.23 8.48
CA PHE A 231 5.92 -7.83 8.19
C PHE A 231 4.73 -6.95 7.82
N GLY A 232 3.50 -7.38 8.12
CA GLY A 232 2.28 -6.62 7.84
C GLY A 232 1.68 -6.84 6.45
N ASN A 233 2.01 -7.92 5.73
CA ASN A 233 1.21 -8.31 4.56
C ASN A 233 0.04 -9.18 5.01
N VAL A 234 -1.09 -8.55 5.32
CA VAL A 234 -2.32 -9.27 5.70
C VAL A 234 -2.82 -10.10 4.52
N LEU A 235 -3.06 -11.40 4.75
CA LEU A 235 -3.77 -12.25 3.79
C LEU A 235 -5.27 -11.98 3.89
N PHE A 236 -5.92 -11.70 2.76
CA PHE A 236 -7.36 -11.83 2.63
C PHE A 236 -7.70 -12.80 1.49
N ASN A 237 -8.48 -13.84 1.81
CA ASN A 237 -9.09 -14.81 0.90
C ASN A 237 -8.16 -15.56 -0.09
N GLY A 238 -7.14 -16.24 0.44
CA GLY A 238 -6.55 -17.44 -0.21
C GLY A 238 -5.91 -17.25 -1.58
N SER A 239 -5.63 -16.01 -1.98
CA SER A 239 -4.90 -15.64 -3.19
C SER A 239 -3.75 -14.71 -2.81
N LEU A 240 -2.60 -14.82 -3.48
CA LEU A 240 -1.61 -13.73 -3.49
C LEU A 240 -2.18 -12.55 -4.30
N ARG A 241 -3.03 -11.78 -3.64
CA ARG A 241 -3.42 -10.44 -4.04
C ARG A 241 -2.80 -9.53 -3.00
N TYR A 242 -1.71 -8.88 -3.39
CA TYR A 242 -1.15 -7.79 -2.61
C TYR A 242 -2.23 -6.73 -2.37
N PHE A 243 -1.96 -5.77 -1.49
CA PHE A 243 -2.64 -4.47 -1.58
C PHE A 243 -2.51 -3.82 -2.96
N LEU A 244 -1.60 -4.32 -3.81
CA LEU A 244 -1.62 -4.21 -5.26
C LEU A 244 -2.34 -5.39 -5.93
N GLY A 245 -3.64 -5.22 -6.21
CA GLY A 245 -4.35 -6.04 -7.19
C GLY A 245 -3.79 -5.83 -8.60
N PHE A 246 -2.76 -6.60 -8.96
CA PHE A 246 -2.11 -6.58 -10.26
C PHE A 246 -2.80 -7.54 -11.24
N THR A 247 -3.36 -7.00 -12.33
CA THR A 247 -3.74 -7.78 -13.52
C THR A 247 -3.01 -7.22 -14.74
N TRP A 248 -1.76 -7.67 -14.93
CA TRP A 248 -0.91 -7.31 -16.06
C TRP A 248 -1.15 -8.24 -17.25
N SER A 249 -2.16 -7.96 -18.09
CA SER A 249 -2.48 -8.79 -19.26
C SER A 249 -2.11 -8.19 -20.62
N LEU A 250 -1.59 -6.96 -20.70
CA LEU A 250 -1.43 -6.25 -22.00
C LEU A 250 -0.08 -5.55 -22.27
N VAL A 251 0.75 -5.23 -21.27
CA VAL A 251 1.98 -4.44 -21.50
C VAL A 251 3.15 -5.29 -22.04
N HIS A 252 3.20 -6.58 -21.68
CA HIS A 252 4.30 -7.49 -22.06
C HIS A 252 4.51 -7.65 -23.58
N ALA A 253 3.47 -7.42 -24.39
CA ALA A 253 3.55 -7.56 -25.86
C ALA A 253 4.31 -6.41 -26.56
N LYS A 254 4.60 -5.31 -25.86
CA LYS A 254 5.24 -4.11 -26.44
C LYS A 254 6.72 -3.98 -26.09
N ILE A 255 7.09 -4.15 -24.82
CA ILE A 255 8.46 -3.91 -24.34
C ILE A 255 9.43 -4.96 -24.91
N LEU A 256 9.08 -6.24 -24.84
CA LEU A 256 9.91 -7.34 -25.38
C LEU A 256 10.11 -7.28 -26.92
N LYS A 257 9.28 -6.54 -27.65
CA LYS A 257 9.46 -6.34 -29.11
C LYS A 257 10.46 -5.25 -29.47
N GLN A 258 10.79 -4.33 -28.54
CA GLN A 258 11.76 -3.27 -28.80
C GLN A 258 13.19 -3.73 -28.52
N GLU A 259 13.41 -4.60 -27.54
CA GLU A 259 14.75 -5.15 -27.26
C GLU A 259 15.22 -6.18 -28.31
N THR A 260 14.30 -6.86 -29.00
CA THR A 260 14.64 -7.73 -30.14
C THR A 260 14.97 -6.99 -31.44
N ALA A 261 14.95 -5.64 -31.45
CA ALA A 261 15.01 -4.83 -32.67
C ALA A 261 16.21 -3.88 -32.77
N MET A 262 17.18 -3.96 -31.85
CA MET A 262 18.43 -3.16 -31.90
C MET A 262 19.64 -4.07 -32.15
N PRO A 263 20.10 -4.23 -33.41
CA PRO A 263 21.36 -4.90 -33.68
C PRO A 263 22.53 -4.02 -33.22
N TRP A 264 23.56 -4.65 -32.65
CA TRP A 264 24.79 -3.99 -32.21
C TRP A 264 25.61 -3.48 -33.41
N LEU A 265 25.62 -2.15 -33.63
CA LEU A 265 26.67 -1.38 -34.30
C LEU A 265 26.65 0.07 -33.76
#